data_AF-A0A7X8HD66-F1
#
_entry.id   AF-A0A7X8HD66-F1
#
_cell.length_a   1.000
_cell.length_b   1.000
_cell.length_c   1.000
_cell.angle_alpha   90.00
_cell.angle_beta   90.00
_cell.angle_gamma   90.00
#
_symmetry.space_group_name_H-M   'P 1'
#
loop_
_entity.id
_entity.type
_entity.pdbx_description
1 polymer ?
#
loop_
_entity_poly.entity_id
_entity_poly.type
_entity_poly.pdbx_seq_one_letter_code
_entity_poly.pdbx_strand_id
1 'polypeptide(L)'
;MEPKLPPEPPLADPAGNFRAAIEAFVVGYHKSVVLTAVTANSLEILDDSMGRIGTALASIVSAFEEIRATSGSTAGNSARIDSMMAEILRKNAGMNEDIEARVGEIVQASRDAGALAGLFQNIKDKTSAVAGITGAIQDVSDRTGILAINASIEAARAGAVGRGFRIIA
;
A
#
# COMPACT_ATOMS: atom_id res chain seq x y z
N MET A 1 46.82 64.40 102.33
CA MET A 1 45.85 63.30 102.31
C MET A 1 46.19 62.44 101.10
N GLU A 2 46.70 61.23 101.33
CA GLU A 2 47.15 60.31 100.27
C GLU A 2 45.97 59.78 99.43
N PRO A 3 46.14 59.61 98.11
CA PRO A 3 45.11 59.04 97.25
C PRO A 3 45.00 57.53 97.47
N LYS A 4 43.77 57.07 97.72
CA LYS A 4 43.43 55.66 97.94
C LYS A 4 43.47 54.91 96.60
N LEU A 5 44.33 53.88 96.49
CA LEU A 5 44.41 53.00 95.31
C LEU A 5 43.04 52.29 95.08
N PRO A 6 42.58 52.12 93.83
CA PRO A 6 41.38 51.35 93.55
C PRO A 6 41.54 49.87 93.97
N PRO A 7 40.44 49.19 94.35
CA PRO A 7 40.47 47.80 94.80
C PRO A 7 40.93 46.86 93.68
N GLU A 8 41.76 45.86 94.03
CA GLU A 8 42.17 44.80 93.10
C GLU A 8 40.94 44.01 92.62
N PRO A 9 40.87 43.66 91.32
CA PRO A 9 39.79 42.83 90.80
C PRO A 9 39.82 41.42 91.44
N PRO A 10 38.67 40.77 91.60
CA PRO A 10 38.59 39.45 92.23
C PRO A 10 39.42 38.40 91.46
N LEU A 11 40.14 37.55 92.21
CA LEU A 11 40.91 36.42 91.67
C LEU A 11 39.95 35.45 90.95
N ALA A 12 40.26 35.10 89.71
CA ALA A 12 39.50 34.14 88.92
C ALA A 12 39.41 32.78 89.64
N ASP A 13 38.21 32.17 89.72
CA ASP A 13 38.01 30.80 90.23
C ASP A 13 38.47 29.78 89.17
N PRO A 14 39.67 29.18 89.31
CA PRO A 14 40.21 28.32 88.27
C PRO A 14 39.44 27.01 88.17
N ALA A 15 38.92 26.49 89.29
CA ALA A 15 38.22 25.20 89.32
C ALA A 15 36.84 25.29 88.65
N GLY A 16 36.09 26.37 88.92
CA GLY A 16 34.84 26.66 88.22
C GLY A 16 35.04 26.86 86.72
N ASN A 17 36.10 27.58 86.33
CA ASN A 17 36.46 27.78 84.93
C ASN A 17 36.84 26.47 84.23
N PHE A 18 37.60 25.59 84.88
CA PHE A 18 37.95 24.26 84.35
C PHE A 18 36.72 23.37 84.17
N ARG A 19 35.80 23.35 85.14
CA ARG A 19 34.57 22.57 85.05
C ARG A 19 33.69 23.03 83.87
N ALA A 20 33.48 24.34 83.75
CA ALA A 20 32.72 24.91 82.64
C ALA A 20 33.37 24.62 81.28
N ALA A 21 34.72 24.66 81.20
CA ALA A 21 35.45 24.32 79.99
C ALA A 21 35.29 22.84 79.60
N ILE A 22 35.32 21.91 80.56
CA ILE A 22 35.09 20.48 80.30
C ILE A 22 33.65 20.21 79.87
N GLU A 23 32.65 20.82 80.53
CA GLU A 23 31.25 20.68 80.13
C GLU A 23 31.02 21.22 78.70
N ALA A 24 31.59 22.38 78.37
CA ALA A 24 31.53 22.93 77.02
C ALA A 24 32.24 22.04 75.99
N PHE A 25 33.40 21.46 76.35
CA PHE A 25 34.13 20.52 75.50
C PHE A 25 33.34 19.25 75.22
N VAL A 26 32.76 18.63 76.25
CA VAL A 26 31.97 17.39 76.11
C VAL A 26 30.71 17.65 75.27
N VAL A 27 30.02 18.78 75.48
CA VAL A 27 28.87 19.16 74.66
C VAL A 27 29.29 19.42 73.22
N GLY A 28 30.40 20.13 72.99
CA GLY A 28 30.96 20.38 71.66
C GLY A 28 31.37 19.09 70.94
N TYR A 29 32.03 18.17 71.65
CA TYR A 29 32.44 16.87 71.15
C TYR A 29 31.23 16.02 70.75
N HIS A 30 30.21 15.89 71.62
CA HIS A 30 28.98 15.18 71.27
C HIS A 30 28.27 15.79 70.06
N LYS A 31 28.17 17.12 69.98
CA LYS A 31 27.62 17.81 68.81
C LYS A 31 28.42 17.48 67.54
N SER A 32 29.74 17.47 67.63
CA SER A 32 30.62 17.13 66.50
C SER A 32 30.42 15.68 66.03
N VAL A 33 30.35 14.72 66.96
CA VAL A 33 30.15 13.30 66.62
C VAL A 33 28.80 13.09 65.93
N VAL A 34 27.73 13.69 66.47
CA VAL A 34 26.40 13.62 65.88
C VAL A 34 26.38 14.28 64.51
N LEU A 35 26.98 15.47 64.37
CA LEU A 35 27.03 16.18 63.10
C LEU A 35 27.77 15.37 62.03
N THR A 36 28.91 14.77 62.37
CA THR A 36 29.66 13.89 61.45
C THR A 36 28.85 12.67 61.05
N ALA A 37 28.17 12.00 62.00
CA ALA A 37 27.34 10.84 61.70
C ALA A 37 26.16 11.18 60.78
N VAL A 38 25.45 12.28 61.05
CA VAL A 38 24.35 12.76 60.21
C VAL A 38 24.85 13.14 58.82
N THR A 39 26.00 13.81 58.73
CA THR A 39 26.61 14.22 57.45
C THR A 39 27.00 13.00 56.62
N ALA A 40 27.65 12.00 57.23
CA ALA A 40 28.02 10.76 56.56
C ALA A 40 26.81 10.01 56.02
N ASN A 41 25.77 9.83 56.84
CA ASN A 41 24.53 9.18 56.42
C ASN A 41 23.82 9.96 55.29
N SER A 42 23.85 11.30 55.34
CA SER A 42 23.26 12.13 54.29
C SER A 42 24.02 11.99 52.96
N LEU A 43 25.35 11.89 53.01
CA LEU A 43 26.18 11.65 51.82
C LEU A 43 25.91 10.27 51.20
N GLU A 44 25.70 9.24 52.02
CA GLU A 44 25.36 7.90 51.54
C GLU A 44 23.98 7.87 50.83
N ILE A 45 22.97 8.53 51.41
CA ILE A 45 21.65 8.68 50.78
C ILE A 45 21.76 9.45 49.45
N LEU A 46 22.59 10.48 49.40
CA LEU A 46 22.83 11.26 48.18
C LEU A 46 23.51 10.41 47.12
N ASP A 47 24.50 9.59 47.48
CA ASP A 47 25.19 8.69 46.55
C ASP A 47 24.24 7.67 45.92
N ASP A 48 23.39 7.01 46.74
CA ASP A 48 22.36 6.08 46.23
C ASP A 48 21.37 6.80 45.31
N SER A 49 20.90 7.98 45.73
CA SER A 49 19.99 8.80 44.93
C SER A 49 20.61 9.20 43.59
N MET A 50 21.89 9.57 43.58
CA MET A 50 22.63 9.90 42.35
C MET A 50 22.80 8.67 41.45
N GLY A 51 23.07 7.49 42.01
CA GLY A 51 23.13 6.23 41.27
C GLY A 51 21.80 5.90 40.59
N ARG A 52 20.68 6.04 41.32
CA ARG A 52 19.33 5.83 40.79
C ARG A 52 18.97 6.85 39.70
N ILE A 53 19.36 8.11 39.87
CA ILE A 53 19.18 9.14 38.84
C ILE A 53 19.99 8.79 37.58
N GLY A 54 21.24 8.35 37.73
CA GLY A 54 22.10 7.95 36.62
C GLY A 54 21.48 6.83 35.77
N THR A 55 20.96 5.79 36.42
CA THR A 55 20.29 4.66 35.73
C THR A 55 18.99 5.08 35.04
N ALA A 56 18.19 5.95 35.68
CA ALA A 56 16.99 6.51 35.08
C ALA A 56 17.31 7.37 33.84
N LEU A 57 18.34 8.22 33.90
CA LEU A 57 18.80 9.02 32.78
C LEU A 57 19.28 8.15 31.62
N ALA A 58 20.04 7.08 31.89
CA ALA A 58 20.47 6.15 30.85
C ALA A 58 19.27 5.51 30.12
N SER A 59 18.24 5.11 30.86
CA SER A 59 17.01 4.55 30.27
C SER A 59 16.25 5.57 29.42
N ILE A 60 16.20 6.84 29.86
CA ILE A 60 15.60 7.94 29.11
C ILE A 60 16.34 8.17 27.79
N VAL A 61 17.67 8.15 27.81
CA VAL A 61 18.49 8.31 26.59
C VAL A 61 18.17 7.21 25.58
N SER A 62 18.12 5.95 26.00
CA SER A 62 17.76 4.84 25.12
C SER A 62 16.37 5.00 24.49
N ALA A 63 15.38 5.41 25.30
CA ALA A 63 14.03 5.69 24.79
C ALA A 63 14.02 6.84 23.77
N PHE A 64 14.84 7.87 23.97
CA PHE A 64 15.00 8.96 23.01
C PHE A 64 15.63 8.51 21.69
N GLU A 65 16.61 7.61 21.72
CA GLU A 65 17.20 7.03 20.50
C GLU A 65 16.17 6.22 19.72
N GLU A 66 15.35 5.42 20.40
CA GLU A 66 14.25 4.66 19.78
C GLU A 66 13.17 5.59 19.18
N ILE A 67 12.81 6.67 19.89
CA ILE A 67 11.88 7.69 19.39
C ILE A 67 12.44 8.37 18.14
N ARG A 68 13.74 8.68 18.11
CA ARG A 68 14.39 9.28 16.92
C ARG A 68 14.34 8.34 15.73
N ALA A 69 14.67 7.07 15.92
CA ALA A 69 14.61 6.07 14.85
C ALA A 69 13.19 5.90 14.31
N THR A 70 12.21 5.84 15.20
CA THR A 70 10.79 5.73 14.85
C THR A 70 10.31 6.98 14.11
N SER A 71 10.63 8.18 14.60
CA SER A 71 10.27 9.45 13.94
C SER A 71 10.85 9.56 12.53
N GLY A 72 12.11 9.15 12.34
CA GLY A 72 12.73 9.11 11.01
C GLY A 72 12.00 8.16 10.06
N SER A 73 11.63 6.98 10.55
CA SER A 73 10.85 6.01 9.78
C SER A 73 9.45 6.53 9.44
N THR A 74 8.76 7.18 10.39
CA THR A 74 7.45 7.81 10.17
C THR A 74 7.52 8.91 9.12
N ALA A 75 8.53 9.78 9.20
CA ALA A 75 8.72 10.85 8.21
C ALA A 75 8.97 10.28 6.80
N GLY A 76 9.83 9.26 6.68
CA GLY A 76 10.08 8.57 5.41
C GLY A 76 8.83 7.88 4.85
N ASN A 77 8.04 7.23 5.72
CA ASN A 77 6.78 6.62 5.30
C ASN A 77 5.75 7.66 4.85
N SER A 78 5.67 8.82 5.52
CA SER A 78 4.79 9.92 5.12
C SER A 78 5.14 10.46 3.74
N ALA A 79 6.44 10.65 3.45
CA ALA A 79 6.90 11.08 2.13
C ALA A 79 6.57 10.05 1.03
N ARG A 80 6.67 8.75 1.36
CA ARG A 80 6.27 7.68 0.44
C ARG A 80 4.78 7.69 0.16
N ILE A 81 3.95 7.87 1.19
CA ILE A 81 2.49 7.99 1.05
C ILE A 81 2.14 9.19 0.16
N ASP A 82 2.79 10.33 0.35
CA ASP A 82 2.55 11.52 -0.48
C ASP A 82 2.86 11.27 -1.96
N SER A 83 3.99 10.62 -2.26
CA SER A 83 4.33 10.22 -3.63
C SER A 83 3.32 9.25 -4.23
N MET A 84 2.86 8.25 -3.46
CA MET A 84 1.85 7.29 -3.92
C MET A 84 0.50 7.98 -4.18
N MET A 85 0.10 8.92 -3.32
CA MET A 85 -1.12 9.70 -3.51
C MET A 85 -1.04 10.58 -4.75
N ALA A 86 0.11 11.22 -5.00
CA ALA A 86 0.31 11.99 -6.22
C ALA A 86 0.17 11.13 -7.50
N GLU A 87 0.67 9.90 -7.48
CA GLU A 87 0.51 8.95 -8.58
C GLU A 87 -0.96 8.52 -8.78
N ILE A 88 -1.66 8.19 -7.69
CA ILE A 88 -3.09 7.84 -7.73
C ILE A 88 -3.92 9.00 -8.30
N LEU A 89 -3.63 10.24 -7.90
CA LEU A 89 -4.34 11.42 -8.41
C LEU A 89 -4.08 11.63 -9.91
N ARG A 90 -2.82 11.49 -10.37
CA ARG A 90 -2.50 11.56 -11.80
C ARG A 90 -3.21 10.48 -12.61
N LYS A 91 -3.23 9.24 -12.11
CA LYS A 91 -3.93 8.14 -12.77
C LYS A 91 -5.44 8.36 -12.80
N ASN A 92 -6.02 8.86 -11.71
CA ASN A 92 -7.44 9.23 -11.67
C ASN A 92 -7.78 10.35 -12.66
N ALA A 93 -6.92 11.36 -12.79
CA ALA A 93 -7.16 12.46 -13.73
C ALA A 93 -7.26 11.97 -15.18
N GLY A 94 -6.44 10.99 -15.58
CA GLY A 94 -6.48 10.40 -16.94
C GLY A 94 -7.54 9.31 -17.13
N MET A 95 -8.11 8.74 -16.06
CA MET A 95 -9.05 7.62 -16.17
C MET A 95 -10.30 7.95 -16.96
N ASN A 96 -10.81 9.19 -16.88
CA ASN A 96 -12.01 9.56 -17.63
C ASN A 96 -11.75 9.57 -19.14
N GLU A 97 -10.60 10.08 -19.58
CA GLU A 97 -10.20 10.01 -21.01
C GLU A 97 -10.03 8.57 -21.47
N ASP A 98 -9.39 7.71 -20.66
CA ASP A 98 -9.25 6.28 -20.96
C ASP A 98 -10.61 5.57 -21.07
N ILE A 99 -11.56 5.90 -20.18
CA ILE A 99 -12.92 5.35 -20.21
C ILE A 99 -13.67 5.84 -21.45
N GLU A 100 -13.61 7.13 -21.77
CA GLU A 100 -14.25 7.69 -22.97
C GLU A 100 -13.70 7.06 -24.24
N ALA A 101 -12.38 6.89 -24.35
CA ALA A 101 -11.74 6.21 -25.48
C ALA A 101 -12.26 4.76 -25.63
N ARG A 102 -12.31 4.01 -24.52
CA ARG A 102 -12.82 2.62 -24.51
C ARG A 102 -14.29 2.53 -24.87
N VAL A 103 -15.11 3.46 -24.39
CA VAL A 103 -16.53 3.52 -24.79
C VAL A 103 -16.65 3.79 -26.28
N GLY A 104 -15.81 4.67 -26.84
CA GLY A 104 -15.72 4.91 -28.27
C GLY A 104 -15.38 3.65 -29.08
N GLU A 105 -14.37 2.89 -28.65
CA GLU A 105 -14.00 1.60 -29.24
C GLU A 105 -15.16 0.59 -29.22
N ILE A 106 -15.89 0.51 -28.11
CA ILE A 106 -17.06 -0.39 -27.99
C ILE A 106 -18.17 0.01 -28.96
N VAL A 107 -18.47 1.31 -29.08
CA VAL A 107 -19.48 1.81 -30.03
C VAL A 107 -19.07 1.49 -31.46
N GLN A 108 -17.79 1.65 -31.81
CA GLN A 108 -17.30 1.32 -33.14
C GLN A 108 -17.40 -0.19 -33.41
N ALA A 109 -16.95 -1.03 -32.48
CA ALA A 109 -17.05 -2.48 -32.60
C ALA A 109 -18.51 -2.95 -32.76
N SER A 110 -19.45 -2.31 -32.07
CA SER A 110 -20.88 -2.60 -32.20
C SER A 110 -21.42 -2.26 -33.61
N ARG A 111 -20.99 -1.13 -34.19
CA ARG A 111 -21.34 -0.76 -35.57
C ARG A 111 -20.78 -1.76 -36.58
N ASP A 112 -19.52 -2.16 -36.40
CA ASP A 112 -18.85 -3.10 -37.28
C ASP A 112 -19.54 -4.48 -37.23
N ALA A 113 -19.94 -4.94 -36.03
CA ALA A 113 -20.72 -6.16 -35.87
C ALA A 113 -22.10 -6.08 -36.58
N GLY A 114 -22.78 -4.93 -36.49
CA GLY A 114 -24.04 -4.71 -37.20
C GLY A 114 -23.88 -4.74 -38.73
N ALA A 115 -22.83 -4.11 -39.25
CA ALA A 115 -22.50 -4.15 -40.68
C ALA A 115 -22.19 -5.57 -41.15
N LEU A 116 -21.43 -6.33 -40.36
CA LEU A 116 -21.09 -7.73 -40.64
C LEU A 116 -22.36 -8.60 -40.68
N ALA A 117 -23.30 -8.40 -39.76
CA ALA A 117 -24.58 -9.11 -39.77
C ALA A 117 -25.38 -8.84 -41.06
N GLY A 118 -25.41 -7.58 -41.51
CA GLY A 118 -26.03 -7.20 -42.80
C GLY A 118 -25.35 -7.85 -44.01
N LEU A 119 -24.01 -7.98 -43.99
CA LEU A 119 -23.27 -8.69 -45.03
C LEU A 119 -23.64 -10.17 -45.08
N PHE A 120 -23.72 -10.83 -43.92
CA PHE A 120 -24.15 -12.24 -43.84
C PHE A 120 -25.57 -12.45 -44.35
N GLN A 121 -26.48 -11.52 -44.07
CA GLN A 121 -27.84 -11.58 -44.62
C GLN A 121 -27.83 -11.52 -46.15
N ASN A 122 -27.06 -10.60 -46.74
CA ASN A 122 -26.90 -10.52 -48.20
C ASN A 122 -26.30 -11.79 -48.80
N ILE A 123 -25.29 -12.39 -48.13
CA ILE A 123 -24.70 -13.66 -48.58
C ILE A 123 -25.74 -14.78 -48.55
N LYS A 124 -26.54 -14.86 -47.49
CA LYS A 124 -27.64 -15.84 -47.37
C LYS A 124 -28.63 -15.70 -48.53
N ASP A 125 -29.07 -14.47 -48.82
CA ASP A 125 -30.06 -14.21 -49.88
C ASP A 125 -29.50 -14.58 -51.26
N LYS A 126 -28.25 -14.19 -51.56
CA LYS A 126 -27.57 -14.58 -52.80
C LYS A 126 -27.40 -16.09 -52.93
N THR A 127 -27.03 -16.77 -51.84
CA THR A 127 -26.87 -18.22 -51.83
C THR A 127 -28.20 -18.93 -52.08
N SER A 128 -29.30 -18.43 -51.51
CA SER A 128 -30.65 -18.94 -51.80
C SER A 128 -31.06 -18.73 -53.26
N ALA A 129 -30.71 -17.59 -53.85
CA ALA A 129 -30.98 -17.33 -55.26
C ALA A 129 -30.21 -18.30 -56.18
N VAL A 130 -28.94 -18.55 -55.88
CA VAL A 130 -28.13 -19.55 -56.59
C VAL A 130 -28.73 -20.95 -56.47
N ALA A 131 -29.16 -21.35 -55.27
CA ALA A 131 -29.83 -22.63 -55.04
C ALA A 131 -31.10 -22.78 -55.90
N GLY A 132 -31.90 -21.72 -56.02
CA GLY A 132 -33.07 -21.69 -56.89
C GLY A 132 -32.73 -21.88 -58.36
N ILE A 133 -31.69 -21.20 -58.86
CA ILE A 133 -31.20 -21.36 -60.23
C ILE A 133 -30.72 -22.79 -60.48
N THR A 134 -29.93 -23.37 -59.56
CA THR A 134 -29.45 -24.74 -59.70
C THR A 134 -30.60 -25.75 -59.69
N GLY A 135 -31.65 -25.51 -58.90
CA GLY A 135 -32.87 -26.33 -58.93
C GLY A 135 -33.59 -26.27 -60.28
N ALA A 136 -33.75 -25.07 -60.84
CA ALA A 136 -34.35 -24.91 -62.17
C ALA A 136 -33.53 -25.57 -63.29
N ILE A 137 -32.19 -25.52 -63.19
CA ILE A 137 -31.30 -26.23 -64.12
C ILE A 137 -31.53 -27.74 -64.01
N GLN A 138 -31.62 -28.28 -62.78
CA GLN A 138 -31.90 -29.70 -62.57
C GLN A 138 -33.25 -30.10 -63.20
N ASP A 139 -34.30 -29.32 -62.99
CA ASP A 139 -35.61 -29.57 -63.60
C ASP A 139 -35.56 -29.58 -65.14
N VAL A 140 -34.79 -28.67 -65.74
CA VAL A 140 -34.58 -28.64 -67.19
C VAL A 140 -33.79 -29.86 -67.64
N SER A 141 -32.69 -30.20 -66.96
CA SER A 141 -31.88 -31.38 -67.25
C SER A 141 -32.70 -32.67 -67.18
N ASP A 142 -33.59 -32.80 -66.18
CA ASP A 142 -34.46 -33.97 -66.04
C ASP A 142 -35.47 -34.06 -67.19
N ARG A 143 -36.09 -32.94 -67.58
CA ARG A 143 -37.00 -32.87 -68.75
C ARG A 143 -36.27 -33.18 -70.05
N THR A 144 -35.07 -32.64 -70.24
CA THR A 144 -34.22 -32.92 -71.39
C THR A 144 -33.81 -34.39 -71.42
N GLY A 145 -33.51 -34.99 -70.26
CA GLY A 145 -33.24 -36.43 -70.14
C GLY A 145 -34.42 -37.29 -70.57
N ILE A 146 -35.65 -36.93 -70.18
CA ILE A 146 -36.87 -37.62 -70.64
C ILE A 146 -37.06 -37.45 -72.16
N LEU A 147 -36.85 -36.26 -72.70
CA LEU A 147 -36.92 -36.00 -74.15
C LEU A 147 -35.89 -36.83 -74.92
N ALA A 148 -34.65 -36.89 -74.43
CA ALA A 148 -33.56 -37.68 -75.01
C ALA A 148 -33.87 -39.18 -75.01
N ILE A 149 -34.44 -39.70 -73.92
CA ILE A 149 -34.91 -41.10 -73.84
C ILE A 149 -36.01 -41.35 -74.88
N ASN A 150 -37.02 -40.48 -74.97
CA ASN A 150 -38.10 -40.62 -75.94
C ASN A 150 -37.58 -40.57 -77.39
N ALA A 151 -36.65 -39.67 -77.68
CA ALA A 151 -35.99 -39.58 -78.98
C ALA A 151 -35.16 -40.83 -79.31
N SER A 152 -34.44 -41.37 -78.33
CA SER A 152 -33.66 -42.60 -78.48
C SER A 152 -34.53 -43.83 -78.77
N ILE A 153 -35.70 -43.93 -78.12
CA ILE A 153 -36.69 -44.98 -78.40
C ILE A 153 -37.23 -44.86 -79.82
N GLU A 154 -37.64 -43.66 -80.25
CA GLU A 154 -38.22 -43.46 -81.57
C GLU A 154 -37.17 -43.64 -82.69
N ALA A 155 -35.91 -43.22 -82.45
CA ALA A 155 -34.78 -43.49 -83.33
C ALA A 155 -34.50 -45.00 -83.48
N ALA A 156 -34.61 -45.77 -82.40
CA ALA A 156 -34.52 -47.23 -82.46
C ALA A 156 -35.70 -47.85 -83.24
N ARG A 157 -36.90 -47.27 -83.11
CA ARG A 157 -38.12 -47.70 -83.80
C ARG A 157 -38.09 -47.44 -85.32
N ALA A 158 -37.45 -46.36 -85.76
CA ALA A 158 -37.26 -46.01 -87.17
C ALA A 158 -36.19 -46.87 -87.90
N GLY A 159 -35.54 -47.81 -87.21
CA GLY A 159 -34.64 -48.80 -87.82
C GLY A 159 -33.46 -48.19 -88.60
N ALA A 160 -33.30 -48.57 -89.88
CA ALA A 160 -32.16 -48.13 -90.71
C ALA A 160 -32.08 -46.61 -90.93
N VAL A 161 -33.23 -45.91 -90.85
CA VAL A 161 -33.37 -44.47 -91.09
C VAL A 161 -33.06 -43.65 -89.82
N GLY A 162 -33.25 -44.22 -88.63
CA GLY A 162 -33.03 -43.56 -87.34
C GLY A 162 -31.58 -43.61 -86.80
N ARG A 163 -30.67 -44.33 -87.48
CA ARG A 163 -29.28 -44.52 -87.02
C ARG A 163 -28.49 -43.22 -86.84
N GLY A 164 -28.78 -42.19 -87.64
CA GLY A 164 -28.13 -40.87 -87.53
C GLY A 164 -28.63 -40.05 -86.33
N PHE A 165 -29.90 -40.22 -85.92
CA PHE A 165 -30.50 -39.49 -84.80
C PHE A 165 -30.10 -40.04 -83.44
N ARG A 166 -29.76 -41.34 -83.35
CA ARG A 166 -29.30 -41.99 -82.11
C ARG A 166 -27.94 -41.50 -81.60
N ILE A 167 -27.18 -40.77 -82.41
CA ILE A 167 -25.86 -40.21 -82.05
C ILE A 167 -25.99 -38.82 -81.41
N ILE A 168 -27.14 -38.16 -81.57
CA ILE A 168 -27.37 -36.76 -81.14
C ILE A 168 -28.26 -36.69 -79.88
N ALA A 169 -29.00 -37.76 -79.56
CA ALA A 169 -29.92 -37.86 -78.43
C ALA A 169 -29.23 -38.25 -77.11
#